data_AF-A0A022KWJ7-F1
#
_entry.id   AF-A0A022KWJ7-F1
#
_cell.length_a   1.000
_cell.length_b   1.000
_cell.length_c   1.000
_cell.angle_alpha   90.00
_cell.angle_beta   90.00
_cell.angle_gamma   90.00
#
_symmetry.space_group_name_H-M   'P 1'
#
loop_
_entity.id
_entity.type
_entity.pdbx_description
1 polymer ?
#
loop_
_entity_poly.entity_id
_entity_poly.type
_entity_poly.pdbx_seq_one_letter_code
_entity_poly.pdbx_strand_id
1 'polypeptide(L)'
;MAVLNIRVEDRVRDQLKELADDEGISLSEYVRNLVMEAVVPVREQQEARHGGEPPQETLRLIDRQILSMLHRILGRVLPEDANDVDGDLNYQLMRAQILEAGYTGEYWYATAGFQTELSHRDCDRVKDILDMFRVITYSIERLEKDGAEVDEELKGSLEFVGFDHNDPLEGQMASYVQFLMRDGRWTELGAQLERHDNGNSHHRVLEMYLRMLAEYRRIMDGRGRGFSRMDYFLSLDELQQIDEASVHPSSRKLKG
;
A
#
# COMPACT_ATOMS: atom_id res chain seq x y z
N MET A 1 1.08 -24.01 -19.56
CA MET A 1 1.48 -22.59 -19.50
C MET A 1 1.00 -21.93 -20.77
N ALA A 2 0.27 -20.82 -20.67
CA ALA A 2 -0.12 -20.01 -21.83
C ALA A 2 0.93 -18.91 -22.07
N VAL A 3 1.17 -18.55 -23.32
CA VAL A 3 2.12 -17.49 -23.70
C VAL A 3 1.31 -16.23 -24.03
N LEU A 4 1.65 -15.12 -23.36
CA LEU A 4 1.05 -13.82 -23.61
C LEU A 4 2.02 -12.99 -24.46
N ASN A 5 1.61 -12.61 -25.67
CA ASN A 5 2.37 -11.72 -26.55
C ASN A 5 1.78 -10.32 -26.47
N ILE A 6 2.52 -9.37 -25.90
CA ILE A 6 2.11 -7.98 -25.76
C ILE A 6 2.90 -7.12 -26.75
N ARG A 7 2.23 -6.20 -27.44
CA ARG A 7 2.87 -5.14 -28.22
C ARG A 7 2.79 -3.84 -27.43
N VAL A 8 3.93 -3.19 -27.25
CA VAL A 8 4.08 -1.89 -26.59
C VAL A 8 4.91 -0.98 -27.48
N GLU A 9 4.80 0.33 -27.28
CA GLU A 9 5.68 1.29 -27.94
C GLU A 9 7.14 1.12 -27.47
N ASP A 10 8.10 1.44 -28.34
CA ASP A 10 9.53 1.27 -28.06
C ASP A 10 9.96 2.03 -26.79
N ARG A 11 9.43 3.25 -26.58
CA ARG A 11 9.68 4.03 -25.36
C ARG A 11 9.28 3.28 -24.09
N VAL A 12 8.12 2.62 -24.10
CA VAL A 12 7.61 1.88 -22.93
C VAL A 12 8.46 0.63 -22.70
N ARG A 13 8.84 -0.06 -23.78
CA ARG A 13 9.76 -1.21 -23.70
C ARG A 13 11.10 -0.82 -23.09
N ASP A 14 11.67 0.30 -23.51
CA ASP A 14 12.97 0.77 -23.03
C ASP A 14 12.92 1.15 -21.55
N GLN A 15 11.85 1.81 -21.11
CA GLN A 15 11.64 2.10 -19.68
C GLN A 15 11.47 0.84 -18.83
N LEU A 16 10.68 -0.14 -19.30
CA LEU A 16 10.53 -1.42 -18.59
C LEU A 16 11.86 -2.17 -18.50
N LYS A 17 12.74 -2.00 -19.50
CA LYS A 17 14.06 -2.62 -19.51
C LYS A 17 14.98 -1.96 -18.49
N GLU A 18 14.98 -0.63 -18.42
CA GLU A 18 15.76 0.12 -17.42
C GLU A 18 15.38 -0.30 -16.00
N LEU A 19 14.08 -0.40 -15.72
CA LEU A 19 13.57 -0.88 -14.42
C LEU A 19 13.96 -2.34 -14.12
N ALA A 20 13.91 -3.21 -15.14
CA ALA A 20 14.34 -4.59 -14.97
C ALA A 20 15.85 -4.72 -14.70
N ASP A 21 16.65 -3.90 -15.38
CA ASP A 21 18.11 -3.84 -15.21
C ASP A 21 18.48 -3.32 -13.81
N ASP A 22 17.73 -2.34 -13.28
CA ASP A 22 17.89 -1.83 -11.90
C ASP A 22 17.60 -2.92 -10.83
N GLU A 23 16.64 -3.81 -11.10
CA GLU A 23 16.32 -4.96 -10.24
C GLU A 23 17.22 -6.18 -10.51
N GLY A 24 18.11 -6.11 -11.50
CA GLY A 24 19.02 -7.20 -11.87
C GLY A 24 18.33 -8.43 -12.46
N ILE A 25 17.11 -8.29 -12.99
CA ILE A 25 16.32 -9.37 -13.59
C ILE A 25 16.07 -9.13 -15.08
N SER A 26 15.64 -10.17 -15.80
CA SER A 26 15.33 -10.00 -17.23
C SER A 26 14.03 -9.21 -17.44
N LEU A 27 13.94 -8.45 -18.54
CA LEU A 27 12.72 -7.73 -18.92
C LEU A 27 11.47 -8.64 -18.94
N SER A 28 11.61 -9.88 -19.42
CA SER A 28 10.51 -10.85 -19.44
C SER A 28 10.08 -11.29 -18.05
N GLU A 29 11.02 -11.45 -17.13
CA GLU A 29 10.75 -11.79 -15.73
C GLU A 29 10.15 -10.62 -14.97
N TYR A 30 10.67 -9.41 -15.18
CA TYR A 30 10.09 -8.17 -14.67
C TYR A 30 8.64 -8.00 -15.11
N VAL A 31 8.36 -8.05 -16.42
CA VAL A 31 6.98 -7.94 -16.93
C VAL A 31 6.10 -9.09 -16.45
N ARG A 32 6.63 -10.32 -16.36
CA ARG A 32 5.88 -11.44 -15.78
C ARG A 32 5.51 -11.17 -14.33
N ASN A 33 6.42 -10.65 -13.51
CA ASN A 33 6.14 -10.32 -12.12
C ASN A 33 5.09 -9.23 -12.02
N LEU A 34 5.19 -8.17 -12.84
CA LEU A 34 4.16 -7.12 -12.92
C LEU A 34 2.79 -7.67 -13.32
N VAL A 35 2.74 -8.63 -14.26
CA VAL A 35 1.48 -9.25 -14.69
C VAL A 35 0.93 -10.20 -13.62
N MET A 36 1.77 -10.99 -12.96
CA MET A 36 1.34 -11.88 -11.88
C MET A 36 0.92 -11.10 -10.63
N GLU A 37 1.50 -9.93 -10.40
CA GLU A 37 1.09 -8.99 -9.35
C GLU A 37 -0.25 -8.32 -9.70
N ALA A 38 -0.43 -7.89 -10.96
CA ALA A 38 -1.69 -7.31 -11.43
C ALA A 38 -2.83 -8.34 -11.48
N VAL A 39 -2.50 -9.60 -11.79
CA VAL A 39 -3.40 -10.73 -11.66
C VAL A 39 -3.25 -11.26 -10.24
N VAL A 40 -3.68 -10.45 -9.25
CA VAL A 40 -4.00 -10.97 -7.93
C VAL A 40 -5.00 -12.08 -8.20
N PRO A 41 -4.68 -13.37 -7.95
CA PRO A 41 -5.72 -14.37 -7.99
C PRO A 41 -6.73 -13.89 -6.97
N VAL A 42 -7.94 -13.57 -7.43
CA VAL A 42 -9.14 -13.74 -6.59
C VAL A 42 -9.15 -15.23 -6.28
N ARG A 43 -8.27 -15.65 -5.36
CA ARG A 43 -8.46 -16.88 -4.62
C ARG A 43 -9.84 -16.66 -4.04
N GLU A 44 -10.80 -17.45 -4.50
CA GLU A 44 -12.00 -17.72 -3.72
C GLU A 44 -11.49 -17.92 -2.29
N GLN A 45 -11.75 -16.93 -1.44
CA GLN A 45 -11.31 -16.94 -0.07
C GLN A 45 -11.99 -18.16 0.54
N GLN A 46 -11.25 -19.26 0.70
CA GLN A 46 -11.39 -19.97 1.95
C GLN A 46 -10.99 -18.94 2.99
N GLU A 47 -11.99 -18.36 3.64
CA GLU A 47 -11.88 -17.49 4.80
C GLU A 47 -10.72 -18.01 5.64
N ALA A 48 -9.57 -17.37 5.53
CA ALA A 48 -8.41 -17.76 6.28
C ALA A 48 -8.72 -17.34 7.71
N ARG A 49 -9.21 -18.29 8.51
CA ARG A 49 -9.69 -18.07 9.89
C ARG A 49 -8.62 -17.49 10.82
N HIS A 50 -7.36 -17.39 10.36
CA HIS A 50 -6.16 -17.17 11.19
C HIS A 50 -5.12 -16.18 10.59
N GLY A 51 -5.46 -15.38 9.57
CA GLY A 51 -4.54 -14.41 8.95
C GLY A 51 -4.72 -14.31 7.43
N GLY A 52 -4.01 -13.39 6.76
CA GLY A 52 -4.12 -13.21 5.30
C GLY A 52 -3.43 -14.33 4.50
N GLU A 53 -2.35 -14.90 5.04
CA GLU A 53 -1.59 -15.99 4.42
C GLU A 53 -1.98 -17.37 4.97
N PRO A 54 -2.14 -18.39 4.11
CA PRO A 54 -2.29 -19.76 4.58
C PRO A 54 -1.01 -20.23 5.29
N PRO A 55 -1.15 -21.06 6.33
CA PRO A 55 0.01 -21.65 6.98
C PRO A 55 0.81 -22.50 6.00
N GLN A 56 2.14 -22.53 6.18
CA GLN A 56 2.97 -23.46 5.43
C GLN A 56 2.62 -24.90 5.82
N GLU A 57 2.40 -25.76 4.82
CA GLU A 57 2.10 -27.18 5.04
C GLU A 57 3.31 -27.95 5.61
N THR A 58 4.52 -27.42 5.42
CA THR A 58 5.77 -28.01 5.90
C THR A 58 6.83 -26.94 6.16
N LEU A 59 7.75 -27.26 7.07
CA LEU A 59 8.91 -26.44 7.43
C LEU A 59 10.15 -27.33 7.39
N ARG A 60 11.31 -26.76 7.01
CA ARG A 60 12.56 -27.51 7.11
C ARG A 60 12.83 -27.85 8.58
N LEU A 61 13.47 -29.00 8.83
CA LEU A 61 13.76 -29.44 10.20
C LEU A 61 14.58 -28.40 10.99
N ILE A 62 15.52 -27.73 10.31
CA ILE A 62 16.31 -26.63 10.90
C ILE A 62 15.42 -25.45 11.28
N ASP A 63 14.46 -25.05 10.43
CA ASP A 63 13.55 -23.94 10.75
C ASP A 63 12.65 -24.30 11.94
N ARG A 64 12.15 -25.53 12.00
CA ARG A 64 11.37 -26.04 13.15
C ARG A 64 12.17 -25.98 14.44
N GLN A 65 13.44 -26.38 14.39
CA GLN A 65 14.35 -26.33 15.54
C GLN A 65 14.62 -24.89 15.98
N ILE A 66 14.89 -23.99 15.04
CA ILE A 66 15.14 -22.57 15.34
C ILE A 66 13.88 -21.95 15.95
N LEU A 67 12.72 -22.12 15.34
CA LEU A 67 11.45 -21.55 15.82
C LEU A 67 11.05 -22.12 17.18
N SER A 68 11.22 -23.43 17.42
CA SER A 68 10.90 -24.02 18.73
C SER A 68 11.82 -23.51 19.82
N MET A 69 13.12 -23.33 19.52
CA MET A 69 14.07 -22.69 20.42
C MET A 69 13.68 -21.24 20.72
N LEU A 70 13.26 -20.47 19.72
CA LEU A 70 12.82 -19.08 19.91
C LEU A 70 11.61 -18.99 20.85
N HIS A 71 10.58 -19.82 20.68
CA HIS A 71 9.44 -19.85 21.59
C HIS A 71 9.82 -20.27 23.02
N ARG A 72 10.73 -21.24 23.16
CA ARG A 72 11.25 -21.64 24.47
C ARG A 72 12.05 -20.52 25.16
N ILE A 73 12.82 -19.74 24.40
CA ILE A 73 13.55 -18.58 24.93
C ILE A 73 12.54 -17.49 25.31
N LEU A 74 11.61 -17.16 24.42
CA LEU A 74 10.60 -16.12 24.64
C LEU A 74 9.79 -16.39 25.91
N GLY A 75 9.29 -17.62 26.09
CA GLY A 75 8.59 -18.01 27.32
C GLY A 75 9.42 -17.86 28.62
N ARG A 76 10.75 -17.84 28.54
CA ARG A 76 11.64 -17.65 29.71
C ARG A 76 12.02 -16.19 29.96
N VAL A 77 11.90 -15.33 28.96
CA VAL A 77 12.28 -13.91 29.06
C VAL A 77 11.07 -12.97 29.14
N LEU A 78 9.86 -13.47 28.83
CA LEU A 78 8.62 -12.74 29.02
C LEU A 78 8.40 -12.45 30.52
N PRO A 79 8.04 -11.20 30.88
CA PRO A 79 7.55 -10.89 32.22
C PRO A 79 6.33 -11.76 32.59
N GLU A 80 6.23 -12.18 33.85
CA GLU A 80 5.13 -13.06 34.32
C GLU A 80 3.74 -12.42 34.15
N ASP A 81 3.68 -11.10 34.06
CA ASP A 81 2.48 -10.28 33.90
C ASP A 81 2.27 -9.75 32.47
N ALA A 82 3.18 -10.05 31.53
CA ALA A 82 3.04 -9.65 30.13
C ALA A 82 2.19 -10.66 29.36
N ASN A 83 0.97 -10.27 29.02
CA ASN A 83 0.02 -11.03 28.19
C ASN A 83 -0.45 -10.18 27.00
N ASP A 84 0.49 -9.51 26.32
CA ASP A 84 0.19 -8.70 25.14
C ASP A 84 0.19 -9.56 23.86
N VAL A 85 0.65 -9.01 22.74
CA VAL A 85 0.72 -9.70 21.44
C VAL A 85 1.55 -10.98 21.47
N ASP A 86 2.51 -11.09 22.40
CA ASP A 86 3.38 -12.26 22.53
C ASP A 86 2.76 -13.38 23.38
N GLY A 87 1.68 -13.14 24.12
CA GLY A 87 1.05 -14.15 24.98
C GLY A 87 1.93 -14.60 26.16
N ASP A 88 1.50 -15.67 26.85
CA ASP A 88 2.12 -16.12 28.11
C ASP A 88 3.14 -17.28 27.94
N LEU A 89 3.77 -17.70 29.05
CA LEU A 89 4.69 -18.84 29.06
C LEU A 89 4.06 -20.11 28.47
N ASN A 90 2.80 -20.40 28.81
CA ASN A 90 2.13 -21.62 28.36
C ASN A 90 1.86 -21.59 26.86
N TYR A 91 1.43 -20.44 26.35
CA TYR A 91 1.20 -20.17 24.94
C TYR A 91 2.48 -20.37 24.14
N GLN A 92 3.60 -19.83 24.63
CA GLN A 92 4.90 -20.01 23.99
C GLN A 92 5.38 -21.47 24.02
N LEU A 93 5.24 -22.17 25.15
CA LEU A 93 5.61 -23.58 25.24
C LEU A 93 4.75 -24.48 24.34
N MET A 94 3.46 -24.19 24.21
CA MET A 94 2.56 -24.87 23.28
C MET A 94 3.06 -24.73 21.83
N ARG A 95 3.43 -23.51 21.39
CA ARG A 95 3.97 -23.27 20.03
C ARG A 95 5.27 -24.02 19.78
N ALA A 96 6.17 -24.06 20.78
CA ALA A 96 7.38 -24.88 20.69
C ALA A 96 7.06 -26.37 20.52
N GLN A 97 6.10 -26.90 21.28
CA GLN A 97 5.69 -28.30 21.19
C GLN A 97 5.09 -28.64 19.82
N ILE A 98 4.24 -27.77 19.26
CA ILE A 98 3.67 -27.94 17.91
C ILE A 98 4.78 -28.14 16.87
N LEU A 99 5.81 -27.30 16.92
CA LEU A 99 6.95 -27.35 16.00
C LEU A 99 7.84 -28.57 16.23
N GLU A 100 8.08 -28.98 17.48
CA GLU A 100 8.89 -30.16 17.80
C GLU A 100 8.20 -31.46 17.41
N ALA A 101 6.91 -31.58 17.72
CA ALA A 101 6.11 -32.77 17.41
C ALA A 101 5.71 -32.87 15.93
N GLY A 102 5.73 -31.74 15.21
CA GLY A 102 5.42 -31.70 13.78
C GLY A 102 3.92 -31.78 13.51
N TYR A 103 3.11 -31.13 14.34
CA TYR A 103 1.67 -31.04 14.15
C TYR A 103 1.36 -30.02 13.05
N THR A 104 1.52 -30.43 11.78
CA THR A 104 1.39 -29.55 10.62
C THR A 104 0.01 -28.90 10.49
N GLY A 105 -1.05 -29.55 10.97
CA GLY A 105 -2.39 -28.97 11.07
C GLY A 105 -2.48 -27.78 12.02
N GLU A 106 -1.51 -27.62 12.92
CA GLU A 106 -1.43 -26.52 13.91
C GLU A 106 -0.37 -25.47 13.55
N TYR A 107 0.27 -25.57 12.37
CA TYR A 107 1.29 -24.61 11.95
C TYR A 107 0.73 -23.20 11.72
N TRP A 108 -0.58 -23.05 11.64
CA TRP A 108 -1.22 -21.73 11.68
C TRP A 108 -0.90 -20.96 12.96
N TYR A 109 -0.59 -21.61 14.09
CA TYR A 109 -0.07 -20.90 15.26
C TYR A 109 1.31 -20.27 15.01
N ALA A 110 2.11 -20.78 14.08
CA ALA A 110 3.40 -20.19 13.72
C ALA A 110 3.24 -18.96 12.83
N THR A 111 2.22 -18.95 11.96
CA THR A 111 1.95 -17.88 10.98
C THR A 111 0.76 -17.00 11.33
N ALA A 112 0.12 -17.21 12.48
CA ALA A 112 -1.00 -16.39 12.94
C ALA A 112 -0.57 -14.93 13.04
N GLY A 113 -1.35 -14.05 12.42
CA GLY A 113 -1.05 -12.62 12.36
C GLY A 113 -0.13 -12.19 11.21
N PHE A 114 0.42 -13.12 10.43
CA PHE A 114 1.08 -12.76 9.18
C PHE A 114 0.01 -12.31 8.18
N GLN A 115 0.17 -11.09 7.68
CA GLN A 115 -0.58 -10.58 6.55
C GLN A 115 0.12 -10.99 5.25
N THR A 116 -0.62 -11.02 4.15
CA THR A 116 0.01 -11.09 2.83
C THR A 116 0.96 -9.90 2.67
N GLU A 117 2.12 -10.15 2.06
CA GLU A 117 3.13 -9.13 1.87
C GLU A 117 2.63 -8.03 0.94
N LEU A 118 2.72 -6.78 1.38
CA LEU A 118 2.56 -5.62 0.51
C LEU A 118 3.86 -5.41 -0.25
N SER A 119 3.81 -5.47 -1.58
CA SER A 119 5.03 -5.39 -2.40
C SER A 119 5.75 -4.06 -2.22
N HIS A 120 7.05 -4.01 -2.52
CA HIS A 120 7.82 -2.76 -2.48
C HIS A 120 7.19 -1.69 -3.38
N ARG A 121 6.70 -2.10 -4.55
CA ARG A 121 6.02 -1.22 -5.51
C ARG A 121 4.72 -0.66 -4.96
N ASP A 122 3.93 -1.48 -4.25
CA ASP A 122 2.71 -1.02 -3.61
C ASP A 122 3.00 -0.11 -2.41
N CYS A 123 4.07 -0.38 -1.66
CA CYS A 123 4.54 0.52 -0.61
C CYS A 123 4.93 1.89 -1.17
N ASP A 124 5.68 1.92 -2.28
CA ASP A 124 6.06 3.17 -2.93
C ASP A 124 4.85 3.88 -3.55
N ARG A 125 3.91 3.13 -4.13
CA ARG A 125 2.65 3.67 -4.61
C ARG A 125 1.87 4.38 -3.51
N VAL A 126 1.77 3.79 -2.32
CA VAL A 126 1.12 4.45 -1.17
C VAL A 126 1.85 5.74 -0.81
N LYS A 127 3.18 5.72 -0.72
CA LYS A 127 3.98 6.93 -0.42
C LYS A 127 3.78 8.03 -1.46
N ASP A 128 3.77 7.68 -2.74
CA ASP A 128 3.54 8.63 -3.83
C ASP A 128 2.14 9.25 -3.79
N ILE A 129 1.12 8.46 -3.44
CA ILE A 129 -0.25 8.93 -3.23
C ILE A 129 -0.29 9.92 -2.05
N LEU A 130 0.32 9.55 -0.91
CA LEU A 130 0.40 10.43 0.26
C LEU A 130 1.16 11.72 -0.04
N ASP A 131 2.27 11.64 -0.79
CA ASP A 131 3.05 12.81 -1.21
C ASP A 131 2.24 13.73 -2.11
N MET A 132 1.49 13.19 -3.07
CA MET A 132 0.57 13.97 -3.91
C MET A 132 -0.47 14.70 -3.06
N PHE A 133 -1.18 14.00 -2.17
CA PHE A 133 -2.22 14.61 -1.32
C PHE A 133 -1.65 15.65 -0.34
N ARG A 134 -0.44 15.43 0.17
CA ARG A 134 0.28 16.43 0.96
C ARG A 134 0.54 17.71 0.17
N VAL A 135 1.04 17.58 -1.06
CA VAL A 135 1.31 18.73 -1.93
C VAL A 135 0.03 19.46 -2.28
N ILE A 136 -1.05 18.75 -2.60
CA ILE A 136 -2.39 19.30 -2.82
C ILE A 136 -2.84 20.12 -1.61
N THR A 137 -2.79 19.52 -0.41
CA THR A 137 -3.21 20.15 0.85
C THR A 137 -2.46 21.46 1.09
N TYR A 138 -1.12 21.42 1.03
CA TYR A 138 -0.32 22.64 1.23
C TYR A 138 -0.47 23.68 0.11
N SER A 139 -0.83 23.26 -1.10
CA SER A 139 -1.11 24.18 -2.21
C SER A 139 -2.42 24.94 -1.99
N ILE A 140 -3.47 24.25 -1.54
CA ILE A 140 -4.75 24.86 -1.16
C ILE A 140 -4.55 25.86 -0.01
N GLU A 141 -3.93 25.42 1.10
CA GLU A 141 -3.67 26.28 2.26
C GLU A 141 -2.91 27.55 1.89
N ARG A 142 -1.95 27.44 0.96
CA ARG A 142 -1.20 28.58 0.46
C ARG A 142 -2.05 29.53 -0.39
N LEU A 143 -2.82 29.00 -1.33
CA LEU A 143 -3.69 29.80 -2.19
C LEU A 143 -4.66 30.63 -1.36
N GLU A 144 -5.26 30.03 -0.34
CA GLU A 144 -6.15 30.72 0.61
C GLU A 144 -5.42 31.82 1.39
N LYS A 145 -4.20 31.54 1.87
CA LYS A 145 -3.37 32.52 2.56
C LYS A 145 -2.98 33.69 1.67
N ASP A 146 -2.78 33.44 0.37
CA ASP A 146 -2.48 34.44 -0.65
C ASP A 146 -3.75 35.19 -1.13
N GLY A 147 -4.94 34.83 -0.60
CA GLY A 147 -6.21 35.51 -0.82
C GLY A 147 -7.04 34.98 -1.99
N ALA A 148 -6.66 33.84 -2.58
CA ALA A 148 -7.46 33.16 -3.58
C ALA A 148 -8.61 32.39 -2.93
N GLU A 149 -9.80 32.46 -3.52
CA GLU A 149 -10.95 31.66 -3.12
C GLU A 149 -10.86 30.30 -3.82
N VAL A 150 -10.73 29.23 -3.03
CA VAL A 150 -10.75 27.85 -3.52
C VAL A 150 -12.12 27.27 -3.18
N ASP A 151 -12.82 26.77 -4.19
CA ASP A 151 -14.16 26.20 -4.06
C ASP A 151 -14.19 25.00 -3.09
N GLU A 152 -15.22 24.92 -2.24
CA GLU A 152 -15.34 23.87 -1.22
C GLU A 152 -15.60 22.48 -1.80
N GLU A 153 -16.25 22.38 -2.97
CA GLU A 153 -16.44 21.10 -3.67
C GLU A 153 -15.08 20.58 -4.15
N LEU A 154 -14.26 21.46 -4.74
CA LEU A 154 -12.90 21.13 -5.16
C LEU A 154 -12.00 20.73 -3.98
N LYS A 155 -12.12 21.39 -2.83
CA LYS A 155 -11.37 20.99 -1.62
C LYS A 155 -11.77 19.59 -1.17
N GLY A 156 -13.08 19.34 -1.07
CA GLY A 156 -13.61 18.06 -0.62
C GLY A 156 -13.22 16.90 -1.54
N SER A 157 -13.22 17.11 -2.86
CA SER A 157 -12.83 16.07 -3.83
C SER A 157 -11.33 15.77 -3.83
N LEU A 158 -10.52 16.73 -3.39
CA LEU A 158 -9.06 16.63 -3.31
C LEU A 158 -8.55 16.26 -1.91
N GLU A 159 -9.43 15.92 -0.96
CA GLU A 159 -9.03 15.35 0.33
C GLU A 159 -8.61 13.88 0.20
N PHE A 160 -7.63 13.48 0.99
CA PHE A 160 -7.27 12.09 1.13
C PHE A 160 -8.28 11.36 2.03
N VAL A 161 -9.12 10.53 1.41
CA VAL A 161 -10.19 9.79 2.10
C VAL A 161 -9.73 8.43 2.67
N GLY A 162 -8.46 8.08 2.48
CA GLY A 162 -7.93 6.77 2.84
C GLY A 162 -8.18 5.70 1.77
N PHE A 163 -8.51 4.48 2.16
CA PHE A 163 -8.58 3.28 1.31
C PHE A 163 -9.75 2.37 1.73
N ASP A 164 -10.19 1.46 0.86
CA ASP A 164 -11.28 0.52 1.21
C ASP A 164 -10.77 -0.58 2.14
N HIS A 165 -11.24 -0.58 3.39
CA HIS A 165 -10.86 -1.61 4.37
C HIS A 165 -11.42 -3.00 4.03
N ASN A 166 -12.44 -3.09 3.17
CA ASN A 166 -13.03 -4.36 2.76
C ASN A 166 -12.33 -4.99 1.56
N ASP A 167 -11.54 -4.21 0.81
CA ASP A 167 -10.74 -4.73 -0.29
C ASP A 167 -9.40 -5.28 0.22
N PRO A 168 -8.99 -6.50 -0.18
CA PRO A 168 -7.76 -7.10 0.34
C PRO A 168 -6.48 -6.29 0.12
N LEU A 169 -6.36 -5.61 -1.03
CA LEU A 169 -5.18 -4.82 -1.35
C LEU A 169 -5.27 -3.44 -0.70
N GLU A 170 -6.40 -2.74 -0.86
CA GLU A 170 -6.57 -1.42 -0.28
C GLU A 170 -6.58 -1.46 1.26
N GLY A 171 -7.09 -2.52 1.89
CA GLY A 171 -7.02 -2.71 3.34
C GLY A 171 -5.59 -2.86 3.86
N GLN A 172 -4.70 -3.51 3.09
CA GLN A 172 -3.27 -3.54 3.42
C GLN A 172 -2.61 -2.19 3.22
N MET A 173 -2.96 -1.48 2.15
CA MET A 173 -2.50 -0.10 1.93
C MET A 173 -2.94 0.83 3.07
N ALA A 174 -4.18 0.71 3.55
CA ALA A 174 -4.70 1.45 4.71
C ALA A 174 -3.89 1.16 5.99
N SER A 175 -3.61 -0.12 6.25
CA SER A 175 -2.77 -0.55 7.38
C SER A 175 -1.36 0.02 7.28
N TYR A 176 -0.81 0.10 6.06
CA TYR A 176 0.50 0.70 5.81
C TYR A 176 0.51 2.22 6.01
N VAL A 177 -0.57 2.92 5.65
CA VAL A 177 -0.75 4.35 5.97
C VAL A 177 -0.71 4.58 7.48
N GLN A 178 -1.46 3.79 8.25
CA GLN A 178 -1.46 3.89 9.72
C GLN A 178 -0.06 3.64 10.31
N PHE A 179 0.65 2.64 9.78
CA PHE A 179 2.04 2.37 10.16
C PHE A 179 2.96 3.58 9.91
N LEU A 180 2.88 4.20 8.73
CA LEU A 180 3.70 5.37 8.37
C LEU A 180 3.39 6.59 9.25
N MET A 181 2.11 6.84 9.54
CA MET A 181 1.68 7.97 10.36
C MET A 181 2.04 7.81 11.83
N ARG A 182 1.99 6.59 12.37
CA ARG A 182 2.45 6.29 13.72
C ARG A 182 3.93 6.65 13.92
N ASP A 183 4.74 6.47 12.87
CA ASP A 183 6.16 6.82 12.86
C ASP A 183 6.41 8.32 12.55
N GLY A 184 5.35 9.14 12.55
CA GLY A 184 5.44 10.60 12.39
C GLY A 184 5.55 11.07 10.94
N ARG A 185 5.26 10.22 9.94
CA ARG A 185 5.31 10.60 8.53
C ARG A 185 3.91 10.93 7.99
N TRP A 186 3.80 12.01 7.20
CA TRP A 186 2.52 12.51 6.64
C TRP A 186 1.42 12.77 7.68
N THR A 187 1.77 13.10 8.91
CA THR A 187 0.80 13.35 10.00
C THR A 187 -0.16 14.49 9.71
N GLU A 188 0.21 15.42 8.83
CA GLU A 188 -0.62 16.50 8.32
C GLU A 188 -1.90 16.00 7.62
N LEU A 189 -1.89 14.79 7.05
CA LEU A 189 -3.07 14.17 6.45
C LEU A 189 -3.95 13.46 7.48
N GLY A 190 -3.50 13.32 8.73
CA GLY A 190 -4.24 12.62 9.80
C GLY A 190 -5.61 13.23 10.07
N ALA A 191 -5.72 14.56 10.06
CA ALA A 191 -6.99 15.26 10.22
C ALA A 191 -7.99 14.96 9.09
N GLN A 192 -7.52 14.66 7.87
CA GLN A 192 -8.38 14.25 6.76
C GLN A 192 -8.90 12.82 7.02
N LEU A 193 -8.02 11.90 7.43
CA LEU A 193 -8.43 10.52 7.76
C LEU A 193 -9.47 10.48 8.89
N GLU A 194 -9.30 11.28 9.95
CA GLU A 194 -10.27 11.36 11.05
C GLU A 194 -11.67 11.79 10.57
N ARG A 195 -11.76 12.66 9.55
CA ARG A 195 -13.04 13.06 8.95
C ARG A 195 -13.68 11.94 8.11
N HIS A 196 -12.87 11.02 7.58
CA HIS A 196 -13.29 9.93 6.67
C HIS A 196 -13.22 8.56 7.36
N ASP A 197 -13.91 8.41 8.50
CA ASP A 197 -14.01 7.13 9.24
C ASP A 197 -12.64 6.48 9.53
N ASN A 198 -11.68 7.29 9.96
CA ASN A 198 -10.28 6.90 10.18
C ASN A 198 -9.60 6.31 8.93
N GLY A 199 -9.95 6.82 7.75
CA GLY A 199 -9.38 6.43 6.48
C GLY A 199 -10.06 5.24 5.79
N ASN A 200 -11.25 4.85 6.23
CA ASN A 200 -12.03 3.84 5.54
C ASN A 200 -12.92 4.50 4.47
N SER A 201 -12.55 4.37 3.20
CA SER A 201 -13.32 4.97 2.11
C SER A 201 -14.67 4.28 1.87
N HIS A 202 -14.88 3.06 2.36
CA HIS A 202 -16.03 2.18 2.08
C HIS A 202 -16.24 1.80 0.59
N HIS A 203 -15.32 2.21 -0.29
CA HIS A 203 -15.33 1.86 -1.71
C HIS A 203 -13.92 1.97 -2.30
N ARG A 204 -13.63 1.15 -3.32
CA ARG A 204 -12.32 1.14 -3.99
C ARG A 204 -11.97 2.51 -4.58
N VAL A 205 -10.81 3.04 -4.19
CA VAL A 205 -10.31 4.38 -4.58
C VAL A 205 -8.95 4.33 -5.29
N LEU A 206 -8.26 3.19 -5.28
CA LEU A 206 -6.90 3.08 -5.81
C LEU A 206 -6.80 3.49 -7.28
N GLU A 207 -7.73 3.06 -8.13
CA GLU A 207 -7.72 3.45 -9.54
C GLU A 207 -7.91 4.95 -9.73
N MET A 208 -8.70 5.60 -8.88
CA MET A 208 -8.90 7.05 -8.88
C MET A 208 -7.60 7.76 -8.51
N TYR A 209 -6.95 7.35 -7.41
CA TYR A 209 -5.67 7.91 -7.00
C TYR A 209 -4.59 7.72 -8.04
N LEU A 210 -4.56 6.57 -8.74
CA LEU A 210 -3.59 6.34 -9.81
C LEU A 210 -3.77 7.29 -10.99
N ARG A 211 -5.02 7.67 -11.33
CA ARG A 211 -5.28 8.68 -12.37
C ARG A 211 -4.83 10.07 -11.92
N MET A 212 -5.19 10.45 -10.70
CA MET A 212 -4.75 11.72 -10.09
C MET A 212 -3.21 11.80 -10.05
N LEU A 213 -2.56 10.72 -9.63
CA LEU A 213 -1.10 10.62 -9.54
C LEU A 213 -0.43 10.73 -10.92
N ALA A 214 -1.04 10.13 -11.95
CA ALA A 214 -0.54 10.26 -13.32
C ALA A 214 -0.62 11.72 -13.82
N GLU A 215 -1.69 12.44 -13.51
CA GLU A 215 -1.83 13.86 -13.87
C GLU A 215 -0.86 14.72 -13.08
N TYR A 216 -0.78 14.52 -11.76
CA TYR A 216 0.17 15.19 -10.88
C TYR A 216 1.61 15.03 -11.38
N ARG A 217 2.03 13.81 -11.75
CA ARG A 217 3.36 13.57 -12.30
C ARG A 217 3.58 14.29 -13.63
N ARG A 218 2.58 14.33 -14.52
CA ARG A 218 2.67 15.09 -15.78
C ARG A 218 2.88 16.58 -15.52
N ILE A 219 2.14 17.16 -14.58
CA ILE A 219 2.29 18.55 -14.15
C ILE A 219 3.71 18.80 -13.64
N MET A 220 4.20 17.95 -12.75
CA MET A 220 5.52 18.09 -12.14
C MET A 220 6.67 17.91 -13.15
N ASP A 221 6.55 16.94 -14.07
CA ASP A 221 7.53 16.72 -15.15
C ASP A 221 7.61 17.92 -16.11
N GLY A 222 6.49 18.61 -16.32
CA GLY A 222 6.40 19.81 -17.15
C GLY A 222 7.16 21.02 -16.60
N ARG A 223 7.50 21.04 -15.30
CA ARG A 223 8.13 22.20 -14.62
C ARG A 223 9.63 22.34 -14.90
N GLY A 224 10.27 21.34 -15.50
CA GLY A 224 11.73 21.31 -15.66
C GLY A 224 12.46 21.24 -14.31
N ARG A 225 13.77 20.98 -14.31
CA ARG A 225 14.58 20.93 -13.07
C ARG A 225 14.87 22.35 -12.55
N GLY A 226 13.83 23.08 -12.15
CA GLY A 226 13.91 24.36 -11.46
C GLY A 226 14.13 24.17 -9.96
N PHE A 227 15.00 25.00 -9.37
CA PHE A 227 15.41 24.91 -7.96
C PHE A 227 14.61 25.84 -7.04
N SER A 228 13.44 26.35 -7.46
CA SER A 228 12.64 27.18 -6.56
C SER A 228 11.84 26.31 -5.62
N ARG A 229 11.91 26.61 -4.32
CA ARG A 229 11.07 25.98 -3.29
C ARG A 229 9.57 26.13 -3.58
N MET A 230 9.21 27.07 -4.45
CA MET A 230 7.85 27.32 -4.91
C MET A 230 7.40 26.40 -6.04
N ASP A 231 8.33 25.75 -6.76
CA ASP A 231 8.04 24.86 -7.89
C ASP A 231 7.38 23.55 -7.48
N TYR A 232 7.14 23.36 -6.18
CA TYR A 232 6.39 22.22 -5.64
C TYR A 232 4.90 22.50 -5.45
N PHE A 233 4.46 23.77 -5.41
CA PHE A 233 3.05 24.09 -5.16
C PHE A 233 2.24 24.10 -6.45
N LEU A 234 0.99 23.65 -6.36
CA LEU A 234 0.03 23.60 -7.46
C LEU A 234 -0.75 24.91 -7.53
N SER A 235 -0.93 25.43 -8.73
CA SER A 235 -1.88 26.50 -9.03
C SER A 235 -3.32 25.96 -9.00
N LEU A 236 -4.29 26.88 -8.97
CA LEU A 236 -5.71 26.51 -9.00
C LEU A 236 -6.07 25.69 -10.26
N ASP A 237 -5.53 26.06 -11.42
CA ASP A 237 -5.76 25.35 -12.68
C ASP A 237 -5.17 23.92 -12.65
N GLU A 238 -4.05 23.72 -11.97
CA GLU A 238 -3.43 22.39 -11.80
C GLU A 238 -4.18 21.52 -10.80
N LEU A 239 -4.71 22.12 -9.72
CA LEU A 239 -5.61 21.43 -8.78
C LEU A 239 -6.88 20.96 -9.51
N GLN A 240 -7.47 21.81 -10.36
CA GLN A 240 -8.64 21.45 -11.16
C GLN A 240 -8.33 20.31 -12.14
N GLN A 241 -7.16 20.30 -12.78
CA GLN A 241 -6.73 19.21 -13.67
C GLN A 241 -6.62 17.87 -12.92
N ILE A 242 -6.07 17.88 -11.70
CA ILE A 242 -5.97 16.68 -10.88
C ILE A 242 -7.37 16.20 -10.45
N ASP A 243 -8.24 17.11 -10.05
CA ASP A 243 -9.64 16.80 -9.72
C ASP A 243 -10.39 16.17 -10.90
N GLU A 244 -10.26 16.72 -12.11
CA GLU A 244 -10.85 16.15 -13.32
C GLU A 244 -10.29 14.77 -13.69
N ALA A 245 -9.06 14.44 -13.24
CA ALA A 245 -8.46 13.13 -13.38
C ALA A 245 -9.08 12.09 -12.42
N SER A 246 -9.67 12.53 -11.31
CA SER A 246 -10.37 11.64 -10.37
C SER A 246 -11.61 11.02 -11.01
N VAL A 247 -12.32 11.76 -11.86
CA VAL A 247 -13.52 11.30 -12.55
C VAL A 247 -13.18 10.25 -13.62
N HIS A 248 -13.83 9.08 -13.52
CA HIS A 248 -13.63 8.01 -14.49
C HIS A 248 -13.89 8.49 -15.94
N PRO A 249 -13.05 8.15 -16.93
CA PRO A 249 -13.20 8.64 -18.31
C PRO A 249 -14.57 8.39 -18.95
N SER A 250 -15.25 7.30 -18.58
CA SER A 250 -16.61 6.99 -19.06
C SER A 250 -17.70 7.91 -18.49
N SER A 251 -17.40 8.62 -17.41
CA SER A 251 -18.33 9.50 -16.70
C SER A 251 -18.05 10.99 -17.00
N ARG A 252 -16.98 11.29 -17.73
CA ARG A 252 -16.74 12.65 -18.25
C ARG A 252 -17.81 12.94 -19.30
N LYS A 253 -18.81 13.74 -18.92
CA LYS A 253 -19.70 14.34 -19.92
C LYS A 253 -18.81 15.11 -20.89
N LEU A 254 -18.89 14.76 -22.17
CA LEU A 254 -18.42 15.59 -23.27
C LEU A 254 -19.11 16.96 -23.12
N LYS A 255 -18.47 17.91 -22.44
CA LYS A 255 -18.80 19.33 -22.57
C LYS A 255 -18.32 19.72 -23.97
N GLY A 256 -19.18 19.47 -24.96
CA GLY A 256 -19.11 20.12 -26.27
C GLY A 256 -19.71 21.51 -26.21
#